data_AF-A0A965P7D9-F1
#
_entry.id   AF-A0A965P7D9-F1
#
_cell.length_a   1.000
_cell.length_b   1.000
_cell.length_c   1.000
_cell.angle_alpha   90.00
_cell.angle_beta   90.00
_cell.angle_gamma   90.00
#
_symmetry.space_group_name_H-M   'P 1'
#
loop_
_entity.id
_entity.type
_entity.pdbx_description
1 polymer ?
#
loop_
_entity_poly.entity_id
_entity_poly.type
_entity_poly.pdbx_seq_one_letter_code
_entity_poly.pdbx_strand_id
1 'polypeptide(L)'
;MTRIKLEPRMSITAFGSELRRSLFGGLALALVFALTPVSTVQALTQAQTQSRAPSSAEERARFVSITHRLEAAPLQPEARADRAWALQWLVDVPDVSVNVCLDYLGGLKRDYPYAGEITLQYTFATAVYKIENPERTDDRFAQLAGVESALSAYRAILRVQPQAKSPALDALLDAQTRGGLSGFIVSASGGCSASN
;
A
#
# COMPACT_ATOMS: atom_id res chain seq x y z
N MET A 1 4.39 41.11 -26.22
CA MET A 1 5.85 40.95 -26.47
C MET A 1 6.60 41.33 -25.21
N THR A 2 7.01 40.36 -24.37
CA THR A 2 8.03 40.60 -23.35
C THR A 2 8.79 39.30 -23.12
N ARG A 3 10.05 39.28 -23.55
CA ARG A 3 10.98 38.14 -23.44
C ARG A 3 11.48 38.05 -22.00
N ILE A 4 11.33 36.88 -21.36
CA ILE A 4 12.06 36.57 -20.14
C ILE A 4 13.44 36.07 -20.56
N LYS A 5 14.46 36.82 -20.14
CA LYS A 5 15.88 36.62 -20.43
C LYS A 5 16.44 35.58 -19.46
N LEU A 6 16.77 34.39 -19.99
CA LEU A 6 17.66 33.42 -19.36
C LEU A 6 19.12 33.91 -19.46
N GLU A 7 19.94 33.51 -18.49
CA GLU A 7 21.42 33.33 -18.47
C GLU A 7 22.02 33.79 -17.10
N PRO A 8 23.21 33.33 -16.66
CA PRO A 8 23.91 32.05 -16.91
C PRO A 8 24.67 31.44 -15.69
N ARG A 9 25.17 30.21 -15.91
CA ARG A 9 26.45 29.58 -15.50
C ARG A 9 27.02 29.75 -14.08
N MET A 10 27.04 28.61 -13.38
CA MET A 10 28.24 27.85 -12.95
C MET A 10 29.51 28.66 -12.63
N SER A 11 29.92 28.62 -11.35
CA SER A 11 31.29 28.91 -10.92
C SER A 11 31.85 27.74 -10.11
N ILE A 12 32.86 27.10 -10.69
CA ILE A 12 33.78 26.16 -10.06
C ILE A 12 34.99 27.00 -9.60
N THR A 13 35.27 26.99 -8.31
CA THR A 13 36.51 27.47 -7.67
C THR A 13 36.70 26.60 -6.42
N ALA A 14 37.87 26.18 -5.96
CA ALA A 14 39.22 26.24 -6.48
C ALA A 14 40.02 25.10 -5.80
N PHE A 15 41.04 24.66 -6.51
CA PHE A 15 42.11 23.75 -6.08
C PHE A 15 42.88 24.37 -4.89
N GLY A 16 43.06 23.62 -3.81
CA GLY A 16 43.85 24.04 -2.65
C GLY A 16 44.71 22.89 -2.16
N SER A 17 45.93 22.83 -2.69
CA SER A 17 47.02 21.93 -2.31
C SER A 17 47.76 22.46 -1.08
N GLU A 18 47.91 21.66 -0.02
CA GLU A 18 48.93 21.92 1.01
C GLU A 18 49.64 20.60 1.36
N LEU A 19 50.71 20.36 0.61
CA LEU A 19 51.69 19.30 0.83
C LEU A 19 52.84 19.90 1.64
N ARG A 20 52.78 19.81 2.97
CA ARG A 20 53.94 20.14 3.82
C ARG A 20 54.75 18.88 4.14
N ARG A 21 55.75 18.63 3.31
CA ARG A 21 56.89 17.74 3.61
C ARG A 21 57.80 18.43 4.62
N SER A 22 58.07 17.80 5.76
CA SER A 22 59.24 18.08 6.59
C SER A 22 60.15 16.85 6.59
N LEU A 23 61.44 17.14 6.45
CA LEU A 23 62.51 16.22 6.15
C LEU A 23 63.41 16.01 7.38
N PHE A 24 63.86 14.77 7.54
CA PHE A 24 65.12 14.26 8.13
C PHE A 24 65.47 14.49 9.60
N GLY A 25 65.86 13.38 10.26
CA GLY A 25 66.89 13.42 11.32
C GLY A 25 66.95 12.20 12.26
N GLY A 26 67.83 11.23 11.96
CA GLY A 26 68.58 10.38 12.92
C GLY A 26 67.80 9.36 13.78
N LEU A 27 67.81 8.05 13.47
CA LEU A 27 68.83 7.02 13.80
C LEU A 27 68.91 6.62 15.30
N ALA A 28 68.68 5.31 15.52
CA ALA A 28 69.23 4.42 16.55
C ALA A 28 68.44 4.13 17.87
N LEU A 29 67.91 2.90 17.89
CA LEU A 29 68.11 1.86 18.91
C LEU A 29 67.27 1.92 20.22
N ALA A 30 66.24 1.06 20.32
CA ALA A 30 66.09 0.07 21.41
C ALA A 30 64.84 -0.81 21.18
N LEU A 31 65.05 -2.14 21.20
CA LEU A 31 64.04 -3.19 21.30
C LEU A 31 63.21 -3.04 22.58
N VAL A 32 61.86 -3.12 22.51
CA VAL A 32 61.04 -3.91 23.46
C VAL A 32 59.77 -4.42 22.74
N PHE A 33 59.57 -5.73 22.86
CA PHE A 33 58.39 -6.53 22.54
C PHE A 33 57.05 -5.90 22.98
N ALA A 34 56.06 -5.88 22.09
CA ALA A 34 54.66 -6.16 22.45
C ALA A 34 53.87 -6.59 21.21
N LEU A 35 53.68 -7.92 21.08
CA LEU A 35 52.72 -8.54 20.17
C LEU A 35 51.31 -8.05 20.53
N THR A 36 50.79 -7.05 19.81
CA THR A 36 49.36 -6.73 19.85
C THR A 36 48.66 -7.62 18.82
N PRO A 37 47.82 -8.59 19.23
CA PRO A 37 47.00 -9.31 18.28
C PRO A 37 46.03 -8.30 17.65
N VAL A 38 46.18 -8.12 16.34
CA VAL A 38 45.20 -7.45 15.48
C VAL A 38 43.95 -8.34 15.47
N SER A 39 43.06 -8.14 16.44
CA SER A 39 41.71 -8.69 16.39
C SER A 39 40.86 -7.80 15.51
N THR A 40 40.89 -8.04 14.20
CA THR A 40 39.86 -7.56 13.28
C THR A 40 38.55 -8.26 13.64
N VAL A 41 37.76 -7.65 14.52
CA VAL A 41 36.37 -8.04 14.71
C VAL A 41 35.61 -7.56 13.47
N GLN A 42 35.57 -8.39 12.43
CA GLN A 42 34.60 -8.24 11.35
C GLN A 42 33.23 -8.51 11.97
N ALA A 43 32.53 -7.43 12.34
CA ALA A 43 31.11 -7.50 12.61
C ALA A 43 30.43 -7.98 11.32
N LEU A 44 30.02 -9.24 11.33
CA LEU A 44 29.09 -9.77 10.34
C LEU A 44 27.80 -8.96 10.49
N THR A 45 27.59 -7.98 9.61
CA THR A 45 26.28 -7.37 9.43
C THR A 45 25.37 -8.45 8.88
N GLN A 46 24.76 -9.24 9.78
CA GLN A 46 23.65 -10.09 9.41
C GLN A 46 22.58 -9.13 8.90
N ALA A 47 22.32 -9.17 7.60
CA ALA A 47 21.07 -8.67 7.05
C ALA A 47 19.97 -9.56 7.63
N GLN A 48 19.57 -9.27 8.87
CA GLN A 48 18.31 -9.78 9.38
C GLN A 48 17.26 -9.20 8.46
N THR A 49 16.57 -10.08 7.73
CA THR A 49 15.31 -9.76 7.07
C THR A 49 14.36 -9.29 8.17
N GLN A 50 14.41 -8.01 8.49
CA GLN A 50 13.65 -7.43 9.57
C GLN A 50 12.21 -7.43 9.08
N SER A 51 11.42 -8.41 9.55
CA SER A 51 9.99 -8.45 9.31
C SER A 51 9.43 -7.09 9.68
N ARG A 52 8.65 -6.49 8.76
CA ARG A 52 8.11 -5.14 8.97
C ARG A 52 7.39 -5.08 10.32
N ALA A 53 7.58 -3.99 11.05
CA ALA A 53 6.83 -3.75 12.27
C ALA A 53 5.30 -3.80 12.01
N PRO A 54 4.48 -4.14 13.02
CA PRO A 54 3.04 -3.93 12.97
C PRO A 54 2.70 -2.50 12.53
N SER A 55 1.53 -2.32 11.92
CA SER A 55 1.10 -0.99 11.47
C SER A 55 1.01 0.01 12.61
N SER A 56 1.29 1.28 12.31
CA SER A 56 1.05 2.38 13.23
C SER A 56 -0.42 2.83 13.21
N ALA A 57 -0.84 3.62 14.20
CA ALA A 57 -2.17 4.21 14.22
C ALA A 57 -2.36 5.23 13.08
N GLU A 58 -1.33 6.00 12.77
CA GLU A 58 -1.32 7.00 11.70
C GLU A 58 -1.44 6.34 10.33
N GLU A 59 -0.75 5.22 10.12
CA GLU A 59 -0.85 4.47 8.87
C GLU A 59 -2.26 3.89 8.68
N ARG A 60 -2.86 3.31 9.73
CA ARG A 60 -4.24 2.83 9.70
C ARG A 60 -5.23 3.96 9.40
N ALA A 61 -5.07 5.11 10.06
CA ALA A 61 -5.91 6.29 9.81
C ALA A 61 -5.78 6.78 8.35
N ARG A 62 -4.56 6.77 7.80
CA ARG A 62 -4.33 7.08 6.39
C ARG A 62 -5.00 6.08 5.46
N PHE A 63 -4.91 4.79 5.75
CA PHE A 63 -5.57 3.73 4.98
C PHE A 63 -7.08 3.91 4.96
N VAL A 64 -7.71 4.09 6.13
CA VAL A 64 -9.15 4.38 6.26
C VAL A 64 -9.54 5.61 5.43
N SER A 65 -8.79 6.71 5.56
CA SER A 65 -9.03 7.94 4.80
C SER A 65 -8.95 7.73 3.29
N ILE A 66 -7.97 6.98 2.81
CA ILE A 66 -7.84 6.62 1.39
C ILE A 66 -9.04 5.80 0.93
N THR A 67 -9.43 4.77 1.69
CA THR A 67 -10.56 3.89 1.36
C THR A 67 -11.85 4.69 1.15
N HIS A 68 -12.16 5.64 2.03
CA HIS A 68 -13.36 6.50 1.88
C HIS A 68 -13.26 7.48 0.71
N ARG A 69 -12.07 8.02 0.41
CA ARG A 69 -11.90 8.86 -0.78
C ARG A 69 -12.11 8.07 -2.07
N LEU A 70 -11.58 6.85 -2.14
CA LEU A 70 -11.74 5.97 -3.29
C LEU A 70 -13.19 5.50 -3.44
N GLU A 71 -13.90 5.28 -2.33
CA GLU A 71 -15.34 4.98 -2.33
C GLU A 71 -16.16 6.11 -2.95
N ALA A 72 -15.89 7.36 -2.56
CA ALA A 72 -16.65 8.52 -3.01
C ALA A 72 -16.31 8.95 -4.45
N ALA A 73 -15.05 8.80 -4.86
CA ALA A 73 -14.53 9.29 -6.13
C ALA A 73 -13.38 8.41 -6.67
N PRO A 74 -13.69 7.18 -7.13
CA PRO A 74 -12.69 6.18 -7.50
C PRO A 74 -11.86 6.51 -8.75
N LEU A 75 -12.28 7.52 -9.52
CA LEU A 75 -11.64 7.93 -10.79
C LEU A 75 -10.99 9.32 -10.71
N GLN A 76 -10.86 9.91 -9.52
CA GLN A 76 -10.15 11.19 -9.34
C GLN A 76 -8.65 11.06 -9.69
N PRO A 77 -7.95 12.16 -10.05
CA PRO A 77 -6.57 12.10 -10.53
C PRO A 77 -5.61 11.36 -9.60
N GLU A 78 -5.79 11.50 -8.29
CA GLU A 78 -4.94 10.89 -7.26
C GLU A 78 -5.28 9.43 -6.98
N ALA A 79 -6.43 8.93 -7.48
CA ALA A 79 -6.97 7.62 -7.11
C ALA A 79 -6.00 6.46 -7.38
N ARG A 80 -5.21 6.57 -8.46
CA ARG A 80 -4.21 5.56 -8.80
C ARG A 80 -3.09 5.49 -7.76
N ALA A 81 -2.58 6.64 -7.32
CA ALA A 81 -1.53 6.70 -6.31
C ALA A 81 -2.06 6.24 -4.94
N ASP A 82 -3.28 6.64 -4.60
CA ASP A 82 -3.99 6.20 -3.39
C ASP A 82 -4.18 4.67 -3.37
N ARG A 83 -4.68 4.07 -4.45
CA ARG A 83 -4.81 2.61 -4.58
C ARG A 83 -3.47 1.90 -4.46
N ALA A 84 -2.43 2.41 -5.12
CA ALA A 84 -1.10 1.80 -5.08
C ALA A 84 -0.53 1.81 -3.66
N TRP A 85 -0.63 2.95 -2.96
CA TRP A 85 -0.17 3.05 -1.58
C TRP A 85 -0.97 2.14 -0.65
N ALA A 86 -2.29 2.13 -0.75
CA ALA A 86 -3.16 1.33 0.13
C ALA A 86 -2.93 -0.18 -0.08
N LEU A 87 -2.82 -0.62 -1.33
CA LEU A 87 -2.52 -2.01 -1.64
C LEU A 87 -1.15 -2.42 -1.10
N GLN A 88 -0.11 -1.60 -1.33
CA GLN A 88 1.24 -1.89 -0.84
C GLN A 88 1.27 -1.96 0.69
N TRP A 89 0.63 -0.99 1.36
CA TRP A 89 0.55 -0.98 2.81
C TRP A 89 -0.11 -2.25 3.34
N LEU A 90 -1.22 -2.70 2.73
CA LEU A 90 -1.95 -3.90 3.12
C LEU A 90 -1.15 -5.19 2.89
N VAL A 91 -0.31 -5.23 1.86
CA VAL A 91 0.62 -6.35 1.59
C VAL A 91 1.75 -6.39 2.62
N ASP A 92 2.25 -5.22 3.01
CA ASP A 92 3.45 -5.12 3.84
C ASP A 92 3.15 -5.33 5.33
N VAL A 93 1.94 -4.98 5.81
CA VAL A 93 1.63 -5.00 7.26
C VAL A 93 1.42 -6.44 7.72
N PRO A 94 2.05 -6.88 8.83
CA PRO A 94 1.83 -8.24 9.32
C PRO A 94 0.53 -8.40 10.13
N ASP A 95 -0.09 -7.30 10.56
CA ASP A 95 -1.14 -7.28 11.58
C ASP A 95 -2.54 -6.91 11.05
N VAL A 96 -2.70 -6.77 9.74
CA VAL A 96 -4.00 -6.61 9.08
C VAL A 96 -4.10 -7.62 7.94
N SER A 97 -5.00 -8.59 8.07
CA SER A 97 -5.22 -9.63 7.06
C SER A 97 -6.64 -9.54 6.50
N VAL A 98 -6.79 -9.76 5.20
CA VAL A 98 -8.08 -9.79 4.50
C VAL A 98 -8.21 -11.10 3.74
N ASN A 99 -9.33 -11.79 3.95
CA ASN A 99 -9.71 -12.92 3.11
C ASN A 99 -10.49 -12.38 1.91
N VAL A 100 -9.83 -12.30 0.75
CA VAL A 100 -10.43 -11.79 -0.49
C VAL A 100 -11.14 -12.94 -1.19
N CYS A 101 -12.45 -12.78 -1.42
CA CYS A 101 -13.22 -13.70 -2.26
C CYS A 101 -14.08 -12.90 -3.23
N LEU A 102 -13.82 -13.07 -4.53
CA LEU A 102 -14.49 -12.28 -5.56
C LEU A 102 -15.91 -12.77 -5.87
N ASP A 103 -16.32 -13.94 -5.37
CA ASP A 103 -17.69 -14.43 -5.50
C ASP A 103 -18.70 -13.50 -4.80
N TYR A 104 -18.26 -12.77 -3.77
CA TYR A 104 -19.04 -11.72 -3.13
C TYR A 104 -19.35 -10.52 -4.06
N LEU A 105 -18.69 -10.42 -5.22
CA LEU A 105 -18.97 -9.41 -6.24
C LEU A 105 -19.92 -9.93 -7.35
N GLY A 106 -20.66 -11.00 -7.08
CA GLY A 106 -21.79 -11.44 -7.92
C GLY A 106 -21.36 -11.95 -9.31
N GLY A 107 -20.16 -12.52 -9.42
CA GLY A 107 -19.61 -12.97 -10.69
C GLY A 107 -19.12 -11.82 -11.58
N LEU A 108 -18.62 -10.74 -10.98
CA LEU A 108 -17.97 -9.64 -11.68
C LEU A 108 -16.93 -10.17 -12.67
N LYS A 109 -17.10 -9.84 -13.95
CA LYS A 109 -16.18 -10.31 -14.99
C LYS A 109 -14.85 -9.57 -14.93
N ARG A 110 -13.76 -10.30 -15.19
CA ARG A 110 -12.39 -9.75 -15.22
C ARG A 110 -12.16 -8.73 -16.35
N ASP A 111 -12.95 -8.79 -17.42
CA ASP A 111 -12.89 -7.89 -18.57
C ASP A 111 -13.72 -6.61 -18.38
N TYR A 112 -14.45 -6.48 -17.27
CA TYR A 112 -15.11 -5.23 -16.94
C TYR A 112 -14.07 -4.11 -16.76
N PRO A 113 -14.21 -2.95 -17.43
CA PRO A 113 -13.16 -1.92 -17.48
C PRO A 113 -12.69 -1.40 -16.12
N TYR A 114 -13.53 -1.49 -15.09
CA TYR A 114 -13.22 -1.03 -13.73
C TYR A 114 -13.16 -2.18 -12.71
N ALA A 115 -12.92 -3.43 -13.17
CA ALA A 115 -12.85 -4.58 -12.29
C ALA A 115 -11.78 -4.43 -11.19
N GLY A 116 -10.65 -3.80 -11.52
CA GLY A 116 -9.56 -3.52 -10.57
C GLY A 116 -9.97 -2.53 -9.49
N GLU A 117 -10.58 -1.41 -9.88
CA GLU A 117 -11.12 -0.40 -8.95
C GLU A 117 -12.13 -1.01 -7.98
N ILE A 118 -13.09 -1.78 -8.49
CA ILE A 118 -14.15 -2.39 -7.68
C ILE A 118 -13.58 -3.44 -6.73
N THR A 119 -12.69 -4.30 -7.22
CA THR A 119 -12.07 -5.37 -6.41
C THR A 119 -11.21 -4.79 -5.29
N LEU A 120 -10.41 -3.76 -5.59
CA LEU A 120 -9.57 -3.11 -4.59
C LEU A 120 -10.43 -2.36 -3.57
N GLN A 121 -11.50 -1.68 -4.00
CA GLN A 121 -12.40 -1.02 -3.06
C GLN A 121 -13.03 -2.01 -2.07
N TYR A 122 -13.55 -3.14 -2.59
CA TYR A 122 -14.07 -4.22 -1.76
C TYR A 122 -13.02 -4.71 -0.76
N THR A 123 -11.79 -4.97 -1.23
CA THR A 123 -10.70 -5.45 -0.38
C THR A 123 -10.34 -4.45 0.72
N PHE A 124 -10.24 -3.17 0.36
CA PHE A 124 -9.86 -2.12 1.31
C PHE A 124 -10.93 -1.88 2.37
N ALA A 125 -12.21 -1.88 1.99
CA ALA A 125 -13.28 -1.74 2.96
C ALA A 125 -13.41 -2.96 3.90
N THR A 126 -13.14 -4.17 3.40
CA THR A 126 -13.02 -5.35 4.27
C THR A 126 -11.88 -5.18 5.29
N ALA A 127 -10.73 -4.63 4.88
CA ALA A 127 -9.65 -4.29 5.82
C ALA A 127 -10.07 -3.21 6.82
N VAL A 128 -10.74 -2.13 6.38
CA VAL A 128 -11.24 -1.07 7.26
C VAL A 128 -12.16 -1.64 8.34
N TYR A 129 -13.11 -2.49 7.97
CA TYR A 129 -14.01 -3.13 8.93
C TYR A 129 -13.24 -3.90 10.01
N LYS A 130 -12.20 -4.67 9.62
CA LYS A 130 -11.37 -5.45 10.54
C LYS A 130 -10.48 -4.57 11.43
N ILE A 131 -10.01 -3.44 10.92
CA ILE A 131 -9.28 -2.44 11.71
C ILE A 131 -10.17 -1.85 12.80
N GLU A 132 -11.43 -1.59 12.48
CA GLU A 132 -12.40 -0.96 13.39
C GLU A 132 -13.05 -1.95 14.36
N ASN A 133 -13.04 -3.26 14.04
CA ASN A 133 -13.67 -4.32 14.82
C ASN A 133 -12.70 -5.49 15.08
N PRO A 134 -11.55 -5.26 15.74
CA PRO A 134 -10.49 -6.28 15.89
C PRO A 134 -10.92 -7.52 16.70
N GLU A 135 -11.96 -7.40 17.52
CA GLU A 135 -12.51 -8.50 18.32
C GLU A 135 -13.46 -9.42 17.54
N ARG A 136 -13.90 -9.02 16.34
CA ARG A 136 -14.84 -9.81 15.53
C ARG A 136 -14.08 -10.76 14.60
N THR A 137 -14.30 -12.05 14.80
CA THR A 137 -13.68 -13.11 13.99
C THR A 137 -14.57 -13.62 12.86
N ASP A 138 -15.86 -13.29 12.88
CA ASP A 138 -16.79 -13.61 11.79
C ASP A 138 -16.59 -12.65 10.62
N ASP A 139 -15.89 -13.12 9.59
CA ASP A 139 -15.57 -12.34 8.41
C ASP A 139 -16.82 -11.91 7.62
N ARG A 140 -18.00 -12.52 7.80
CA ARG A 140 -19.20 -12.19 6.99
C ARG A 140 -19.56 -10.71 7.04
N PHE A 141 -19.38 -10.06 8.19
CA PHE A 141 -19.64 -8.63 8.32
C PHE A 141 -18.58 -7.79 7.62
N ALA A 142 -17.31 -8.21 7.65
CA ALA A 142 -16.25 -7.59 6.89
C ALA A 142 -16.50 -7.72 5.37
N GLN A 143 -16.98 -8.89 4.93
CA GLN A 143 -17.36 -9.15 3.54
C GLN A 143 -18.53 -8.27 3.10
N LEU A 144 -19.56 -8.14 3.96
CA LEU A 144 -20.69 -7.26 3.70
C LEU A 144 -20.24 -5.80 3.55
N ALA A 145 -19.42 -5.30 4.48
CA ALA A 145 -18.87 -3.95 4.41
C ALA A 145 -18.04 -3.73 3.12
N GLY A 146 -17.24 -4.73 2.73
CA GLY A 146 -16.52 -4.74 1.47
C GLY A 146 -17.46 -4.57 0.26
N VAL A 147 -18.52 -5.36 0.19
CA VAL A 147 -19.47 -5.29 -0.93
C VAL A 147 -20.21 -3.97 -0.96
N GLU A 148 -20.67 -3.47 0.19
CA GLU A 148 -21.33 -2.17 0.28
C GLU A 148 -20.44 -1.02 -0.21
N SER A 149 -19.16 -1.07 0.13
CA SER A 149 -18.18 -0.08 -0.33
C SER A 149 -17.91 -0.17 -1.83
N ALA A 150 -17.74 -1.39 -2.35
CA ALA A 150 -17.61 -1.62 -3.80
C ALA A 150 -18.83 -1.11 -4.58
N LEU A 151 -20.05 -1.32 -4.07
CA LEU A 151 -21.27 -0.79 -4.68
C LEU A 151 -21.33 0.74 -4.62
N SER A 152 -20.81 1.36 -3.57
CA SER A 152 -20.71 2.81 -3.47
C SER A 152 -19.71 3.39 -4.48
N ALA A 153 -18.53 2.78 -4.64
CA ALA A 153 -17.59 3.13 -5.71
C ALA A 153 -18.19 2.89 -7.09
N TYR A 154 -18.93 1.80 -7.31
CA TYR A 154 -19.62 1.53 -8.57
C TYR A 154 -20.62 2.64 -8.92
N ARG A 155 -21.45 3.08 -7.96
CA ARG A 155 -22.34 4.24 -8.16
C ARG A 155 -21.56 5.51 -8.48
N ALA A 156 -20.41 5.73 -7.84
CA ALA A 156 -19.56 6.88 -8.12
C ALA A 156 -18.97 6.83 -9.55
N ILE A 157 -18.57 5.65 -10.02
CA ILE A 157 -18.15 5.43 -11.41
C ILE A 157 -19.30 5.75 -12.37
N LEU A 158 -20.49 5.21 -12.14
CA LEU A 158 -21.65 5.44 -13.02
C LEU A 158 -22.06 6.91 -13.14
N ARG A 159 -21.83 7.73 -12.09
CA ARG A 159 -22.07 9.19 -12.15
C ARG A 159 -21.17 9.89 -13.17
N VAL A 160 -19.94 9.42 -13.36
CA VAL A 160 -18.96 10.02 -14.29
C VAL A 160 -18.96 9.29 -15.63
N GLN A 161 -19.22 7.99 -15.62
CA GLN A 161 -19.17 7.07 -16.75
C GLN A 161 -20.47 6.25 -16.84
N PRO A 162 -21.60 6.82 -17.30
CA PRO A 162 -22.90 6.15 -17.26
C PRO A 162 -23.00 4.84 -18.07
N GLN A 163 -22.09 4.64 -19.03
CA GLN A 163 -22.00 3.44 -19.85
C GLN A 163 -21.17 2.32 -19.21
N ALA A 164 -20.53 2.59 -18.08
CA ALA A 164 -19.70 1.63 -17.34
C ALA A 164 -20.55 0.62 -16.56
N LYS A 165 -21.61 0.08 -17.15
CA LYS A 165 -22.53 -0.83 -16.46
C LYS A 165 -21.94 -2.24 -16.35
N SER A 166 -22.27 -2.91 -15.26
CA SER A 166 -21.93 -4.30 -15.01
C SER A 166 -23.18 -5.04 -14.54
N PRO A 167 -23.69 -6.04 -15.29
CA PRO A 167 -24.87 -6.80 -14.88
C PRO A 167 -24.74 -7.43 -13.48
N ALA A 168 -23.53 -7.86 -13.11
CA ALA A 168 -23.25 -8.41 -11.78
C ALA A 168 -23.45 -7.36 -10.68
N LEU A 169 -22.87 -6.16 -10.85
CA LEU A 169 -22.97 -5.09 -9.86
C LEU A 169 -24.36 -4.46 -9.83
N ASP A 170 -25.03 -4.36 -10.98
CA ASP A 170 -26.43 -3.92 -11.07
C ASP A 170 -27.35 -4.87 -10.29
N ALA A 171 -27.17 -6.18 -10.42
CA ALA A 171 -27.93 -7.17 -9.65
C ALA A 171 -27.68 -7.05 -8.13
N LEU A 172 -26.46 -6.73 -7.72
CA LEU A 172 -26.12 -6.48 -6.32
C LEU A 172 -26.72 -5.17 -5.79
N LEU A 173 -26.75 -4.10 -6.58
CA LEU A 173 -27.44 -2.85 -6.24
C LEU A 173 -28.95 -3.08 -6.04
N ASP A 174 -29.56 -3.88 -6.91
CA ASP A 174 -30.95 -4.29 -6.82
C ASP A 174 -31.21 -5.11 -5.54
N ALA A 175 -30.32 -6.04 -5.21
CA ALA A 175 -30.39 -6.81 -3.97
C ALA A 175 -30.25 -5.91 -2.73
N GLN A 176 -29.32 -4.95 -2.74
CA GLN A 176 -29.14 -4.00 -1.65
C GLN A 176 -30.40 -3.15 -1.42
N THR A 177 -31.03 -2.66 -2.49
CA THR A 177 -32.26 -1.86 -2.41
C THR A 177 -33.42 -2.63 -1.79
N ARG A 178 -33.45 -3.95 -1.95
CA ARG A 178 -34.45 -4.85 -1.34
C ARG A 178 -34.05 -5.37 0.05
N GLY A 179 -32.93 -4.92 0.63
CA GLY A 179 -32.41 -5.42 1.91
C GLY A 179 -31.87 -6.85 1.85
N GLY A 180 -31.59 -7.38 0.67
CA GLY A 180 -31.19 -8.78 0.45
C GLY A 180 -29.67 -9.04 0.50
N LEU A 181 -28.85 -8.02 0.70
CA LEU A 181 -27.39 -8.14 0.57
C LEU A 181 -26.78 -9.13 1.58
N SER A 182 -27.21 -9.08 2.84
CA SER A 182 -26.74 -10.03 3.86
C SER A 182 -27.06 -11.49 3.51
N GLY A 183 -28.23 -11.75 2.92
CA GLY A 183 -28.61 -13.09 2.45
C GLY A 183 -27.76 -13.55 1.26
N PHE A 184 -27.42 -12.63 0.37
CA PHE A 184 -26.49 -12.88 -0.72
C PHE A 184 -25.09 -13.26 -0.20
N ILE A 185 -24.54 -12.53 0.79
CA ILE A 185 -23.24 -12.86 1.40
C ILE A 185 -23.23 -14.29 1.96
N VAL A 186 -24.28 -14.70 2.68
CA VAL A 186 -24.38 -16.07 3.21
C VAL A 186 -24.40 -17.13 2.10
N SER A 187 -25.02 -16.81 0.96
CA SER A 187 -25.08 -17.75 -0.18
C SER A 187 -23.76 -17.80 -0.95
N ALA A 188 -23.11 -16.65 -1.13
CA ALA A 188 -21.85 -16.52 -1.85
C ALA A 188 -20.65 -17.15 -1.12
N SER A 189 -20.69 -17.27 0.21
CA SER A 189 -19.59 -17.86 1.00
C SER A 189 -19.29 -19.32 0.63
N GLY A 190 -20.24 -20.03 0.02
CA GLY A 190 -20.04 -21.40 -0.47
C GLY A 190 -18.99 -21.49 -1.58
N GLY A 191 -18.91 -20.51 -2.48
CA GLY A 191 -17.90 -20.46 -3.54
C GLY A 191 -16.51 -20.10 -3.01
N CYS A 192 -16.46 -19.26 -1.98
CA CYS A 192 -15.24 -18.83 -1.31
C CYS A 192 -14.50 -19.93 -0.55
N SER A 193 -15.22 -20.97 -0.09
CA SER A 193 -14.64 -22.09 0.66
C SER A 193 -14.07 -23.18 -0.25
N ALA A 194 -14.44 -23.20 -1.54
CA ALA A 194 -14.05 -24.23 -2.51
C ALA A 194 -12.77 -23.89 -3.29
N SER A 195 -12.16 -22.74 -3.02
CA SER A 195 -11.00 -22.20 -3.76
C SER A 195 -9.68 -22.21 -2.96
N ASN A 196 -9.66 -22.85 -1.79
CA ASN A 196 -8.46 -23.08 -0.97
C ASN A 196 -7.92 -24.50 -1.16
#